data_AF-A0A9D8PMY1-F1
#
_entry.id   AF-A0A9D8PMY1-F1
#
_cell.length_a   1.000
_cell.length_b   1.000
_cell.length_c   1.000
_cell.angle_alpha   90.00
_cell.angle_beta   90.00
_cell.angle_gamma   90.00
#
_symmetry.space_group_name_H-M   'P 1'
#
loop_
_entity.id
_entity.type
_entity.pdbx_description
1 polymer ?
#
loop_
_entity_poly.entity_id
_entity_poly.type
_entity_poly.pdbx_seq_one_letter_code
_entity_poly.pdbx_strand_id
1 'polypeptide(L)'
;MAERPLLLLAKPTEAAKAKKGGRGGGPTPRTAQEQLQRLGPRIDQLTEALENKRLRLQSTTTGLQPEEVLVLETAGAVDEFYKAVQKIEGLGFLTEFDEDDIPPDDHFFVLKKGERRPYRGRVYLMFTNQKAFQQLVRLWKRKDSLPRGYGKWRDVFLLLRDLRFWSAQDRLEETGILDDWRDRMTWEREPLP
;
A
#
# COMPACT_ATOMS: atom_id res chain seq x y z
N MET A 1 27.01 -6.24 32.54
CA MET A 1 25.65 -6.14 31.97
C MET A 1 25.60 -4.82 31.23
N ALA A 2 25.38 -4.84 29.91
CA ALA A 2 25.34 -3.61 29.12
C ALA A 2 23.96 -2.95 29.30
N GLU A 3 23.93 -1.82 29.99
CA GLU A 3 22.72 -0.99 30.12
C GLU A 3 22.39 -0.41 28.74
N ARG A 4 21.25 -0.84 28.18
CA ARG A 4 20.75 -0.32 26.90
C ARG A 4 20.09 1.04 27.16
N PRO A 5 20.40 2.08 26.37
CA PRO A 5 19.78 3.39 26.55
C PRO A 5 18.27 3.30 26.34
N LEU A 6 17.51 3.94 27.23
CA LEU A 6 16.06 4.05 27.14
C LEU A 6 15.71 4.93 25.92
N LEU A 7 15.00 4.35 24.95
CA LEU A 7 14.41 5.10 23.83
C LEU A 7 13.24 5.93 24.36
N LEU A 8 13.47 7.24 24.56
CA LEU A 8 12.41 8.20 24.80
C LEU A 8 11.67 8.43 23.48
N LEU A 9 10.56 7.72 23.27
CA LEU A 9 9.68 7.99 22.14
C LEU A 9 9.11 9.41 22.28
N ALA A 10 9.16 10.18 21.20
CA ALA A 10 8.48 11.47 21.14
C ALA A 10 6.99 11.29 21.44
N LYS A 11 6.39 12.26 22.12
CA LYS A 11 4.95 12.23 22.42
C LYS A 11 4.18 12.06 21.11
N PRO A 12 3.21 11.12 21.02
CA PRO A 12 2.42 10.93 19.81
C PRO A 12 1.76 12.25 19.41
N THR A 13 2.04 12.71 18.19
CA THR A 13 1.34 13.87 17.62
C THR A 13 0.07 13.36 16.97
N GLU A 14 -1.08 13.88 17.38
CA GLU A 14 -2.34 13.59 16.69
C GLU A 14 -2.29 14.16 15.26
N ALA A 15 -2.18 13.27 14.27
CA ALA A 15 -2.32 13.66 12.88
C ALA A 15 -3.78 14.04 12.62
N ALA A 16 -4.01 15.29 12.20
CA ALA A 16 -5.34 15.74 11.82
C ALA A 16 -5.86 14.87 10.66
N LYS A 17 -7.08 14.35 10.79
CA LYS A 17 -7.75 13.61 9.73
C LYS A 17 -7.79 14.47 8.47
N ALA A 18 -7.16 14.02 7.39
CA ALA A 18 -7.12 14.76 6.13
C ALA A 18 -8.56 15.08 5.68
N LYS A 19 -8.80 16.34 5.29
CA LYS A 19 -10.10 16.76 4.75
C LYS A 19 -10.37 15.93 3.50
N LYS A 20 -11.52 15.26 3.46
CA LYS A 20 -12.02 14.56 2.26
C LYS A 20 -12.11 15.57 1.12
N GLY A 21 -11.15 15.51 0.19
CA GLY A 21 -11.24 16.17 -1.11
C GLY A 21 -12.49 15.66 -1.85
N GLY A 22 -13.17 16.56 -2.55
CA GLY A 22 -14.45 16.29 -3.21
C GLY A 22 -14.38 15.14 -4.23
N ARG A 23 -15.55 14.59 -4.55
CA ARG A 23 -15.82 13.58 -5.60
C ARG A 23 -15.40 14.09 -7.00
N GLY A 24 -14.11 14.24 -7.25
CA GLY A 24 -13.57 14.21 -8.60
C GLY A 24 -13.38 12.74 -8.95
N GLY A 25 -14.21 12.21 -9.87
CA GLY A 25 -14.13 10.81 -10.29
C GLY A 25 -12.70 10.47 -10.70
N GLY A 26 -12.11 9.47 -10.04
CA GLY A 26 -10.82 8.91 -10.46
C GLY A 26 -10.91 8.34 -11.88
N PRO A 27 -9.77 8.01 -12.50
CA PRO A 27 -9.74 7.30 -13.77
C PRO A 27 -10.69 6.09 -13.80
N THR A 28 -11.25 5.83 -14.98
CA THR A 28 -12.15 4.70 -15.18
C THR A 28 -11.46 3.40 -14.74
N PRO A 29 -12.10 2.57 -13.89
CA PRO A 29 -11.53 1.31 -13.46
C PRO A 29 -11.22 0.39 -14.66
N ARG A 30 -10.13 -0.37 -14.57
CA ARG A 30 -9.74 -1.32 -15.62
C ARG A 30 -10.64 -2.54 -15.65
N THR A 31 -10.61 -3.30 -16.74
CA THR A 31 -11.30 -4.59 -16.78
C THR A 31 -10.62 -5.61 -15.86
N ALA A 32 -11.39 -6.60 -15.41
CA ALA A 32 -10.87 -7.68 -14.58
C ALA A 32 -9.72 -8.47 -15.26
N GLN A 33 -9.77 -8.62 -16.59
CA GLN A 33 -8.76 -9.33 -17.37
C GLN A 33 -7.44 -8.55 -17.46
N GLU A 34 -7.49 -7.25 -17.73
CA GLU A 34 -6.29 -6.41 -17.75
C GLU A 34 -5.60 -6.37 -16.40
N GLN A 35 -6.40 -6.31 -15.32
CA GLN A 35 -5.88 -6.32 -13.96
C GLN A 35 -5.22 -7.65 -13.61
N LEU A 36 -5.73 -8.79 -14.09
CA LEU A 36 -5.03 -10.08 -13.95
C LEU A 36 -3.62 -10.03 -14.54
N GLN A 37 -3.50 -9.52 -15.76
CA GLN A 37 -2.23 -9.50 -16.47
C GLN A 37 -1.22 -8.58 -15.78
N ARG A 38 -1.68 -7.42 -15.27
CA ARG A 38 -0.83 -6.47 -14.55
C ARG A 38 -0.39 -6.96 -13.18
N LEU A 39 -1.35 -7.36 -12.35
CA LEU A 39 -1.13 -7.58 -10.92
C LEU A 39 -0.87 -9.04 -10.57
N GLY A 40 -1.21 -9.99 -11.44
CA GLY A 40 -0.94 -11.41 -11.25
C GLY A 40 0.52 -11.70 -10.88
N PRO A 41 1.50 -11.31 -11.72
CA PRO A 41 2.91 -11.54 -11.43
C PRO A 41 3.36 -10.95 -10.10
N ARG A 42 2.86 -9.76 -9.75
CA ARG A 42 3.22 -9.09 -8.49
C ARG A 42 2.62 -9.78 -7.27
N ILE A 43 1.37 -10.22 -7.36
CA ILE A 43 0.72 -11.00 -6.30
C ILE A 43 1.41 -12.35 -6.10
N ASP A 44 1.87 -13.00 -7.18
CA ASP A 44 2.62 -14.25 -7.11
C ASP A 44 3.97 -14.03 -6.42
N GLN A 45 4.71 -12.96 -6.77
CA GLN A 45 5.96 -12.58 -6.10
C GLN A 45 5.77 -12.31 -4.59
N LEU A 46 4.71 -11.59 -4.21
CA LEU A 46 4.41 -11.35 -2.79
C LEU A 46 4.05 -12.63 -2.05
N THR A 47 3.32 -13.54 -2.71
CA THR A 47 2.98 -14.84 -2.15
C THR A 47 4.25 -15.65 -1.89
N GLU A 48 5.16 -15.70 -2.86
CA GLU A 48 6.45 -16.38 -2.72
C GLU A 48 7.32 -15.75 -1.62
N ALA A 49 7.40 -14.42 -1.57
CA ALA A 49 8.17 -13.70 -0.57
C ALA A 49 7.69 -14.02 0.86
N LEU A 50 6.37 -14.06 1.07
CA LEU A 50 5.78 -14.36 2.38
C LEU A 50 5.99 -15.82 2.78
N GLU A 51 5.86 -16.77 1.85
CA GLU A 51 6.15 -18.19 2.09
C GLU A 51 7.64 -18.40 2.42
N ASN A 52 8.55 -17.77 1.68
CA ASN A 52 9.99 -17.83 1.96
C ASN A 52 10.31 -17.28 3.35
N LYS A 53 9.66 -16.18 3.76
CA LYS A 53 9.81 -15.63 5.12
C LYS A 53 9.30 -16.61 6.17
N ARG A 54 8.15 -17.24 5.94
CA ARG A 54 7.62 -18.28 6.84
C ARG A 54 8.59 -19.44 7.01
N LEU A 55 9.13 -19.98 5.93
CA LEU A 55 10.07 -21.11 5.99
C LEU A 55 11.31 -20.76 6.82
N ARG A 56 11.83 -19.53 6.67
CA ARG A 56 12.93 -19.03 7.50
C ARG A 56 12.54 -18.95 8.98
N LEU A 57 11.36 -18.43 9.30
CA LEU A 57 10.89 -18.31 10.69
C LEU A 57 10.60 -19.68 11.32
N GLN A 58 10.10 -20.66 10.57
CA GLN A 58 9.85 -22.02 11.07
C GLN A 58 11.14 -22.78 11.43
N SER A 59 12.28 -22.41 10.84
CA SER A 59 13.58 -22.95 11.25
C SER A 59 14.06 -22.42 12.61
N THR A 60 13.38 -21.41 13.16
CA THR A 60 13.58 -20.92 14.53
C THR A 60 12.63 -21.63 15.50
N THR A 61 13.08 -21.99 16.70
CA THR A 61 12.36 -22.82 17.69
C THR A 61 10.99 -22.27 18.13
N THR A 62 10.65 -21.04 17.74
CA THR A 62 9.47 -20.31 18.22
C THR A 62 8.24 -20.45 17.31
N GLY A 63 8.34 -21.03 16.12
CA GLY A 63 7.17 -21.31 15.26
C GLY A 63 6.36 -20.06 14.84
N LEU A 64 7.02 -18.89 14.78
CA LEU A 64 6.38 -17.60 14.52
C LEU A 64 5.79 -17.51 13.11
N GLN A 65 4.62 -16.90 13.00
CA GLN A 65 4.04 -16.52 11.70
C GLN A 65 4.57 -15.16 11.26
N PRO A 66 4.89 -14.97 9.96
CA PRO A 66 5.29 -13.67 9.47
C PRO A 66 4.10 -12.69 9.48
N GLU A 67 4.37 -11.49 9.98
CA GLU A 67 3.49 -10.32 9.93
C GLU A 67 4.17 -9.24 9.08
N GLU A 68 3.38 -8.53 8.27
CA GLU A 68 3.84 -7.53 7.31
C GLU A 68 2.91 -6.31 7.28
N VAL A 69 3.44 -5.20 6.78
CA VAL A 69 2.62 -4.07 6.33
C VAL A 69 2.46 -4.19 4.81
N LEU A 70 1.21 -4.21 4.35
CA LEU A 70 0.80 -4.26 2.97
C LEU A 70 0.38 -2.86 2.51
N VAL A 71 0.95 -2.41 1.40
CA VAL A 71 0.67 -1.15 0.73
C VAL A 71 -0.22 -1.42 -0.46
N LEU A 72 -1.39 -0.79 -0.49
CA LEU A 72 -2.29 -0.78 -1.66
C LEU A 72 -2.36 0.62 -2.23
N GLU A 73 -2.01 0.76 -3.49
CA GLU A 73 -2.08 2.03 -4.21
C GLU A 73 -3.21 1.95 -5.22
N THR A 74 -4.22 2.81 -5.11
CA THR A 74 -5.38 2.84 -6.00
C THR A 74 -5.42 4.12 -6.80
N ALA A 75 -5.91 4.03 -8.04
CA ALA A 75 -6.11 5.17 -8.93
C ALA A 75 -7.40 5.96 -8.60
N GLY A 76 -7.67 6.17 -7.32
CA GLY A 76 -8.87 6.83 -6.83
C GLY A 76 -9.27 6.32 -5.45
N ALA A 77 -10.20 7.01 -4.80
CA ALA A 77 -10.74 6.56 -3.53
C ALA A 77 -11.66 5.34 -3.72
N VAL A 78 -11.64 4.42 -2.76
CA VAL A 78 -12.58 3.30 -2.71
C VAL A 78 -13.53 3.54 -1.54
N ASP A 79 -14.80 3.80 -1.87
CA ASP A 79 -15.82 4.07 -0.85
C ASP A 79 -16.01 2.87 0.08
N GLU A 80 -15.91 3.15 1.38
CA GLU A 80 -16.03 2.18 2.46
C GLU A 80 -14.95 1.08 2.48
N PHE A 81 -13.76 1.37 1.95
CA PHE A 81 -12.63 0.43 1.92
C PHE A 81 -12.36 -0.24 3.28
N TYR A 82 -12.32 0.54 4.37
CA TYR A 82 -12.17 0.03 5.73
C TYR A 82 -13.17 -1.10 6.08
N LYS A 83 -14.45 -0.99 5.67
CA LYS A 83 -15.45 -2.03 5.93
C LYS A 83 -15.17 -3.32 5.15
N ALA A 84 -14.49 -3.23 4.01
CA ALA A 84 -14.06 -4.40 3.23
C ALA A 84 -12.86 -5.09 3.90
N VAL A 85 -11.94 -4.31 4.46
CA VAL A 85 -10.75 -4.78 5.19
C VAL A 85 -11.16 -5.56 6.45
N GLN A 86 -12.07 -5.02 7.26
CA GLN A 86 -12.54 -5.65 8.51
C GLN A 86 -13.14 -7.06 8.35
N LYS A 87 -13.48 -7.48 7.13
CA LYS A 87 -14.06 -8.81 6.87
C LYS A 87 -13.00 -9.89 6.71
N ILE A 88 -11.73 -9.51 6.56
CA ILE A 88 -10.61 -10.45 6.45
C ILE A 88 -9.93 -10.50 7.81
N GLU A 89 -10.05 -11.63 8.48
CA GLU A 89 -9.40 -11.84 9.78
C GLU A 89 -7.87 -11.75 9.62
N GLY A 90 -7.21 -10.96 10.47
CA GLY A 90 -5.77 -10.72 10.40
C GLY A 90 -5.36 -9.64 9.39
N LEU A 91 -6.30 -8.98 8.71
CA LEU A 91 -6.04 -7.77 7.91
C LEU A 91 -6.49 -6.53 8.69
N GLY A 92 -5.54 -5.70 9.10
CA GLY A 92 -5.79 -4.51 9.91
C GLY A 92 -5.57 -3.24 9.09
N PHE A 93 -6.46 -2.26 9.20
CA PHE A 93 -6.23 -0.93 8.61
C PHE A 93 -5.31 -0.12 9.53
N LEU A 94 -4.25 0.49 8.99
CA LEU A 94 -3.34 1.35 9.72
C LEU A 94 -3.59 2.81 9.41
N THR A 95 -3.47 3.20 8.13
CA THR A 95 -3.65 4.58 7.70
C THR A 95 -3.94 4.66 6.19
N GLU A 96 -4.38 5.84 5.74
CA GLU A 96 -4.57 6.19 4.34
C GLU A 96 -4.06 7.61 4.06
N PHE A 97 -3.57 7.84 2.85
CA PHE A 97 -3.19 9.17 2.38
C PHE A 97 -3.38 9.32 0.87
N ASP A 98 -3.41 10.57 0.42
CA ASP A 98 -3.84 10.92 -0.94
C ASP A 98 -2.63 11.14 -1.84
N GLU A 99 -2.57 10.34 -2.90
CA GLU A 99 -1.73 10.47 -4.10
C GLU A 99 -2.15 11.64 -5.00
N ASP A 100 -1.77 12.90 -4.79
CA ASP A 100 -2.17 13.99 -5.71
C ASP A 100 -1.28 14.07 -6.97
N ASP A 101 -1.82 14.62 -8.06
CA ASP A 101 -1.13 14.89 -9.33
C ASP A 101 -0.37 13.71 -9.96
N ILE A 102 -0.86 12.49 -9.80
CA ILE A 102 -0.26 11.29 -10.37
C ILE A 102 -0.27 11.41 -11.90
N PRO A 103 0.89 11.30 -12.58
CA PRO A 103 0.96 11.36 -14.03
C PRO A 103 0.08 10.29 -14.68
N PRO A 104 -0.62 10.61 -15.79
CA PRO A 104 -1.38 9.62 -16.53
C PRO A 104 -0.46 8.57 -17.15
N ASP A 105 -0.88 7.31 -17.12
CA ASP A 105 -0.19 6.19 -17.79
C ASP A 105 -1.11 5.52 -18.82
N ASP A 106 -0.74 4.35 -19.33
CA ASP A 106 -1.55 3.60 -20.30
C ASP A 106 -2.80 2.94 -19.72
N HIS A 107 -2.86 2.88 -18.40
CA HIS A 107 -3.88 2.19 -17.67
C HIS A 107 -4.80 3.16 -16.93
N PHE A 108 -4.24 4.15 -16.24
CA PHE A 108 -4.94 5.08 -15.39
C PHE A 108 -4.68 6.51 -15.84
N PHE A 109 -5.74 7.18 -16.26
CA PHE A 109 -5.73 8.57 -16.69
C PHE A 109 -7.15 9.12 -16.67
N VAL A 110 -7.29 10.43 -16.48
CA VAL A 110 -8.56 11.13 -16.68
C VAL A 110 -8.57 11.71 -18.09
N LEU A 111 -9.57 11.36 -18.91
CA LEU A 111 -9.78 11.99 -20.21
C LEU A 111 -10.53 13.29 -20.05
N LYS A 112 -9.91 14.39 -20.48
CA LYS A 112 -10.55 15.71 -20.55
C LYS A 112 -10.25 16.34 -21.90
N LYS A 113 -11.29 16.57 -22.71
CA LYS A 113 -11.18 17.14 -24.07
C LYS A 113 -10.20 16.38 -24.98
N GLY A 114 -10.16 15.05 -24.87
CA GLY A 114 -9.25 14.20 -25.67
C GLY A 114 -7.82 14.08 -25.14
N GLU A 115 -7.48 14.81 -24.08
CA GLU A 115 -6.15 14.75 -23.47
C GLU A 115 -6.17 13.90 -22.20
N ARG A 116 -5.10 13.12 -21.99
CA ARG A 116 -4.85 12.42 -20.73
C ARG A 116 -4.34 13.42 -19.69
N ARG A 117 -5.00 13.48 -18.54
CA ARG A 117 -4.66 14.38 -17.44
C ARG A 117 -4.25 13.59 -16.18
N PRO A 118 -3.43 14.21 -15.31
CA PRO A 118 -3.13 13.67 -14.00
C PRO A 118 -4.38 13.38 -13.18
N TYR A 119 -4.25 12.49 -12.20
CA TYR A 119 -5.35 12.07 -11.35
C TYR A 119 -4.93 11.95 -9.90
N ARG A 120 -5.92 11.90 -9.01
CA ARG A 120 -5.71 11.65 -7.57
C ARG A 120 -5.89 10.18 -7.26
N GLY A 121 -4.95 9.62 -6.51
CA GLY A 121 -4.94 8.26 -6.02
C GLY A 121 -5.24 8.16 -4.53
N ARG A 122 -5.04 6.97 -3.99
CA ARG A 122 -5.05 6.68 -2.56
C ARG A 122 -3.99 5.63 -2.28
N VAL A 123 -3.28 5.79 -1.18
CA VAL A 123 -2.42 4.75 -0.64
C VAL A 123 -3.02 4.30 0.69
N TYR A 124 -3.15 2.99 0.85
CA TYR A 124 -3.63 2.38 2.08
C TYR A 124 -2.53 1.52 2.68
N LEU A 125 -2.25 1.72 3.96
CA LEU A 125 -1.36 0.89 4.74
C LEU A 125 -2.18 -0.04 5.61
N MET A 126 -1.89 -1.33 5.48
CA MET A 126 -2.61 -2.36 6.20
C MET A 126 -1.65 -3.34 6.84
N PHE A 127 -1.89 -3.69 8.09
CA PHE A 127 -1.28 -4.86 8.69
C PHE A 127 -1.85 -6.13 8.04
N THR A 128 -1.00 -7.13 7.80
CA THR A 128 -1.42 -8.45 7.32
C THR A 128 -0.56 -9.55 7.92
N ASN A 129 -1.16 -10.72 8.17
CA ASN A 129 -0.44 -11.95 8.42
C ASN A 129 -0.59 -12.92 7.22
N GLN A 130 0.03 -14.09 7.32
CA GLN A 130 -0.03 -15.09 6.25
C GLN A 130 -1.47 -15.51 5.88
N LYS A 131 -2.33 -15.75 6.87
CA LYS A 131 -3.71 -16.20 6.64
C LYS A 131 -4.53 -15.12 5.92
N ALA A 132 -4.40 -13.88 6.38
CA ALA A 132 -5.07 -12.72 5.83
C ALA A 132 -4.63 -12.45 4.38
N PHE A 133 -3.32 -12.50 4.12
CA PHE A 133 -2.78 -12.32 2.77
C PHE A 133 -3.24 -13.44 1.83
N GLN A 134 -3.22 -14.70 2.27
CA GLN A 134 -3.75 -15.81 1.47
C GLN A 134 -5.24 -15.67 1.17
N GLN A 135 -6.04 -15.16 2.12
CA GLN A 135 -7.45 -14.85 1.89
C GLN A 135 -7.62 -13.74 0.86
N LEU A 136 -6.81 -12.67 0.92
CA LEU A 136 -6.78 -11.62 -0.09
C LEU A 136 -6.46 -12.18 -1.49
N VAL A 137 -5.44 -13.04 -1.60
CA VAL A 137 -5.08 -13.72 -2.86
C VAL A 137 -6.22 -14.60 -3.37
N ARG A 138 -6.96 -15.29 -2.49
CA ARG A 138 -8.14 -16.07 -2.90
C ARG A 138 -9.25 -15.17 -3.44
N LEU A 139 -9.49 -14.01 -2.84
CA LEU A 139 -10.45 -13.03 -3.36
C LEU A 139 -10.02 -12.49 -4.71
N TRP A 140 -8.73 -12.19 -4.88
CA TRP A 140 -8.16 -11.78 -6.17
C TRP A 140 -8.40 -12.82 -7.27
N LYS A 141 -8.08 -14.09 -6.99
CA LYS A 141 -8.30 -15.20 -7.94
C LYS A 141 -9.79 -15.41 -8.26
N ARG A 142 -10.70 -14.99 -7.38
CA ARG A 142 -12.17 -15.08 -7.54
C ARG A 142 -12.84 -13.72 -7.78
N LYS A 143 -12.13 -12.71 -8.25
CA LYS A 143 -12.68 -11.36 -8.45
C LYS A 143 -13.94 -11.30 -9.34
N ASP A 144 -14.08 -12.27 -10.25
CA ASP A 144 -15.24 -12.42 -11.13
C ASP A 144 -16.45 -13.06 -10.42
N SER A 145 -16.22 -13.76 -9.31
CA SER A 145 -17.22 -14.50 -8.52
C SER A 145 -17.00 -14.34 -7.01
N LEU A 146 -16.91 -13.09 -6.55
CA LEU A 146 -16.66 -12.77 -5.14
C LEU A 146 -17.79 -13.28 -4.24
N PRO A 147 -17.48 -13.89 -3.08
CA PRO A 147 -18.49 -14.31 -2.12
C PRO A 147 -19.34 -13.12 -1.63
N ARG A 148 -20.55 -13.42 -1.16
CA ARG A 148 -21.45 -12.41 -0.59
C ARG A 148 -20.73 -11.63 0.51
N GLY A 149 -20.83 -10.30 0.46
CA GLY A 149 -20.17 -9.39 1.41
C GLY A 149 -18.77 -8.92 0.99
N TYR A 150 -18.13 -9.54 -0.01
CA TYR A 150 -16.81 -9.13 -0.49
C TYR A 150 -16.84 -8.30 -1.78
N GLY A 151 -18.03 -7.90 -2.27
CA GLY A 151 -18.17 -7.17 -3.54
C GLY A 151 -17.31 -5.91 -3.66
N LYS A 152 -17.02 -5.23 -2.56
CA LYS A 152 -16.13 -4.06 -2.52
C LYS A 152 -14.70 -4.34 -2.95
N TRP A 153 -14.22 -5.57 -2.77
CA TRP A 153 -12.90 -5.97 -3.27
C TRP A 153 -12.83 -5.93 -4.79
N ARG A 154 -13.96 -6.05 -5.50
CA ARG A 154 -14.00 -5.81 -6.94
C ARG A 154 -13.54 -4.38 -7.26
N ASP A 155 -14.14 -3.38 -6.62
CA ASP A 155 -13.82 -1.97 -6.85
C ASP A 155 -12.35 -1.68 -6.55
N VAL A 156 -11.84 -2.24 -5.45
CA VAL A 156 -10.40 -2.19 -5.10
C VAL A 156 -9.57 -2.75 -6.23
N PHE A 157 -9.83 -3.98 -6.67
CA PHE A 157 -9.05 -4.66 -7.70
C PHE A 157 -9.09 -3.97 -9.06
N LEU A 158 -10.21 -3.32 -9.42
CA LEU A 158 -10.32 -2.60 -10.69
C LEU A 158 -9.53 -1.27 -10.67
N LEU A 159 -9.40 -0.64 -9.49
CA LEU A 159 -8.66 0.61 -9.29
C LEU A 159 -7.22 0.39 -8.80
N LEU A 160 -6.83 -0.83 -8.44
CA LEU A 160 -5.51 -1.15 -7.89
C LEU A 160 -4.44 -0.88 -8.95
N ARG A 161 -3.56 0.08 -8.65
CA ARG A 161 -2.35 0.39 -9.41
C ARG A 161 -1.23 -0.54 -8.99
N ASP A 162 -1.08 -0.67 -7.67
CA ASP A 162 0.02 -1.40 -7.11
C ASP A 162 -0.31 -2.09 -5.78
N LEU A 163 0.40 -3.20 -5.53
CA LEU A 163 0.36 -3.99 -4.31
C LEU A 163 1.78 -4.39 -3.94
N ARG A 164 2.21 -4.06 -2.72
CA ARG A 164 3.56 -4.41 -2.24
C ARG A 164 3.62 -4.51 -0.73
N PHE A 165 4.61 -5.23 -0.21
CA PHE A 165 4.97 -5.10 1.20
C PHE A 165 5.75 -3.81 1.43
N TRP A 166 5.56 -3.21 2.60
CA TRP A 166 6.32 -2.05 3.06
C TRP A 166 7.81 -2.42 3.14
N SER A 167 8.61 -1.67 2.41
CA SER A 167 10.03 -1.95 2.19
C SER A 167 10.90 -1.12 3.14
N ALA A 168 12.22 -1.36 3.07
CA ALA A 168 13.17 -0.51 3.78
C ALA A 168 13.18 0.93 3.26
N GLN A 169 12.94 1.13 1.97
CA GLN A 169 12.86 2.46 1.37
C GLN A 169 11.70 3.27 1.97
N ASP A 170 10.53 2.65 2.14
CA ASP A 170 9.37 3.32 2.74
C ASP A 170 9.66 3.80 4.18
N ARG A 171 10.43 3.03 4.96
CA ARG A 171 10.87 3.45 6.30
C ARG A 171 11.81 4.65 6.25
N LEU A 172 12.69 4.71 5.25
CA LEU A 172 13.63 5.82 5.07
C LEU A 172 12.94 7.09 4.56
N GLU A 173 11.89 6.94 3.75
CA GLU A 173 11.04 8.03 3.29
C GLU A 173 10.15 8.57 4.42
N GLU A 174 9.52 7.69 5.21
CA GLU A 174 8.68 8.10 6.36
C GLU A 174 9.48 8.85 7.43
N THR A 175 10.72 8.44 7.69
CA THR A 175 11.57 9.06 8.70
C THR A 175 12.15 10.41 8.28
N GLY A 176 11.99 10.80 7.01
CA GLY A 176 12.60 12.02 6.45
C GLY A 176 14.13 11.95 6.36
N ILE A 177 14.75 10.80 6.66
CA ILE A 177 16.22 10.62 6.65
C ILE A 177 16.78 10.85 5.25
N LEU A 178 16.04 10.47 4.20
CA LEU A 178 16.48 10.69 2.82
C LEU A 178 16.48 12.16 2.41
N ASP A 179 15.55 12.95 2.95
CA ASP A 179 15.49 14.39 2.69
C ASP A 179 16.58 15.11 3.49
N ASP A 180 16.76 14.76 4.78
CA ASP A 180 17.88 15.25 5.61
C ASP A 180 19.24 14.91 5.00
N TRP A 181 19.42 13.71 4.44
CA TRP A 181 20.65 13.35 3.73
C TRP A 181 20.85 14.13 2.43
N ARG A 182 19.79 14.35 1.62
CA ARG A 182 19.88 15.16 0.40
C ARG A 182 20.24 16.61 0.72
N ASP A 183 19.62 17.17 1.76
CA ASP A 183 19.87 18.54 2.22
C ASP A 183 21.32 18.71 2.72
N ARG A 184 21.91 17.68 3.34
CA ARG A 184 23.33 17.71 3.74
C ARG A 184 24.28 17.59 2.55
N MET A 185 23.96 16.75 1.56
CA MET A 185 24.78 16.63 0.36
C MET A 185 24.72 17.87 -0.55
N THR A 186 23.63 18.64 -0.51
CA THR A 186 23.56 19.95 -1.16
C THR A 186 24.32 21.02 -0.36
N TRP A 187 24.34 20.94 0.97
CA TRP A 187 25.13 21.85 1.83
C TRP A 187 26.65 21.69 1.64
N GLU A 188 27.17 20.46 1.48
CA GLU A 188 28.59 20.20 1.21
C GLU A 188 29.06 20.68 -0.19
N ARG A 189 28.14 21.16 -1.05
CA ARG A 189 28.46 21.70 -2.38
C ARG A 189 28.49 23.23 -2.45
N GLU A 190 28.17 23.94 -1.38
CA GLU A 190 28.47 25.38 -1.31
C GLU A 190 29.96 25.57 -0.97
N PRO A 191 30.76 26.26 -1.80
CA PRO A 191 32.10 26.65 -1.39
C PRO A 191 31.96 27.64 -0.24
N LEU A 192 32.58 27.31 0.89
CA LEU A 192 32.69 28.21 2.03
C LEU A 192 33.28 29.56 1.57
N PRO A 193 32.72 30.71 2.03
CA PRO A 193 33.18 32.04 1.64
C PRO A 193 34.62 32.34 2.10
#